data_AF-A0A2S2Q2W8-F1
#
_entry.id   AF-A0A2S2Q2W8-F1
#
_cell.length_a   1.000
_cell.length_b   1.000
_cell.length_c   1.000
_cell.angle_alpha   90.00
_cell.angle_beta   90.00
_cell.angle_gamma   90.00
#
_symmetry.space_group_name_H-M   'P 1'
#
loop_
_entity.id
_entity.type
_entity.pdbx_description
1 polymer ?
#
loop_
_entity_poly.entity_id
_entity_poly.type
_entity_poly.pdbx_seq_one_letter_code
_entity_poly.pdbx_strand_id
1 'polypeptide(L)'
;FLSWIVLDDPHGSDHFPILVSVTAGNRFRGTQLTDPFPNPIDESRCIFNLNKADWPSYSRLIQCSISSIPSNLLLSDSFSTLSKIADSAAKQYIPVKKSNPKIFSSSPPWWNSSCTDTIKTGSQLFKTFRRSGSMIDFLNYQNCAVTTR
;
A
#
# COMPACT_ATOMS: atom_id res chain seq x y z
N PHE A 1 -21.15 -12.13 12.75
CA PHE A 1 -21.40 -13.50 12.22
C PHE A 1 -20.80 -13.56 10.82
N LEU A 2 -20.15 -14.66 10.45
CA LEU A 2 -19.49 -14.86 9.16
C LEU A 2 -20.17 -16.06 8.48
N SER A 3 -20.68 -15.86 7.27
CA SER A 3 -21.21 -16.93 6.42
C SER A 3 -20.61 -16.84 5.02
N TRP A 4 -20.49 -17.98 4.34
CA TRP A 4 -20.06 -18.02 2.96
C TRP A 4 -20.82 -19.11 2.20
N ILE A 5 -20.98 -18.91 0.89
CA ILE A 5 -21.59 -19.86 -0.04
C ILE A 5 -20.79 -19.88 -1.36
N VAL A 6 -20.81 -21.03 -2.04
CA VAL A 6 -20.32 -21.15 -3.42
C VAL A 6 -21.53 -21.07 -4.35
N LEU A 7 -21.45 -20.25 -5.39
CA LEU A 7 -22.49 -20.18 -6.42
C LEU A 7 -22.31 -21.34 -7.41
N ASP A 8 -23.43 -21.81 -7.96
CA ASP A 8 -23.53 -22.95 -8.88
C ASP A 8 -23.39 -22.56 -10.36
N ASP A 9 -23.37 -21.26 -10.66
CA ASP A 9 -23.10 -20.74 -12.00
C ASP A 9 -21.70 -20.09 -12.06
N PRO A 10 -20.79 -20.60 -12.91
CA PRO A 10 -19.46 -20.03 -13.09
C PRO A 10 -19.44 -18.75 -13.94
N HIS A 11 -20.57 -18.32 -14.51
CA HIS A 11 -20.72 -17.09 -15.30
C HIS A 11 -19.65 -16.90 -16.41
N GLY A 12 -19.25 -18.01 -17.05
CA GLY A 12 -18.27 -18.01 -18.15
C GLY A 12 -16.80 -18.03 -17.73
N SER A 13 -16.49 -18.18 -16.43
CA SER A 13 -15.17 -18.54 -15.92
C SER A 13 -15.01 -20.07 -15.80
N ASP A 14 -13.79 -20.54 -15.64
CA ASP A 14 -13.42 -21.90 -15.24
C ASP A 14 -13.51 -22.14 -13.71
N HIS A 15 -13.87 -21.11 -12.94
CA HIS A 15 -14.00 -21.16 -11.48
C HIS A 15 -15.41 -20.76 -11.01
N PHE A 16 -15.89 -21.40 -9.93
CA PHE A 16 -17.15 -21.03 -9.28
C PHE A 16 -16.97 -19.84 -8.32
N PRO A 17 -17.84 -18.81 -8.37
CA PRO A 17 -17.77 -17.68 -7.45
C PRO A 17 -18.03 -18.08 -6.00
N ILE A 18 -17.35 -17.42 -5.07
CA ILE A 18 -17.57 -17.54 -3.62
C ILE A 18 -18.14 -16.22 -3.09
N LEU A 19 -19.30 -16.28 -2.44
CA LEU A 19 -19.91 -15.14 -1.76
C LEU A 19 -19.67 -15.24 -0.25
N VAL A 20 -19.13 -14.18 0.35
CA VAL A 20 -18.88 -14.09 1.79
C VAL A 20 -19.71 -12.95 2.38
N SER A 21 -20.51 -13.23 3.40
CA SER A 21 -21.29 -12.25 4.14
C SER A 21 -20.75 -12.09 5.55
N VAL A 22 -20.46 -10.85 5.92
CA VAL A 22 -19.96 -10.48 7.25
C VAL A 22 -20.95 -9.54 7.90
N THR A 23 -21.61 -9.99 8.97
CA THR A 23 -22.36 -9.08 9.84
C THR A 23 -21.38 -8.46 10.81
N ALA A 24 -20.84 -7.30 10.41
CA ALA A 24 -20.06 -6.44 11.29
C ALA A 24 -21.01 -5.71 12.25
N GLY A 25 -20.92 -6.00 13.55
CA GLY A 25 -21.36 -5.01 14.55
C GLY A 25 -20.60 -3.71 14.30
N ASN A 26 -21.20 -2.57 14.63
CA ASN A 26 -20.84 -1.18 14.26
C ASN A 26 -19.42 -0.67 14.63
N ARG A 27 -18.42 -1.56 14.74
CA ARG A 27 -17.01 -1.29 15.10
C ARG A 27 -16.02 -1.71 14.02
N PHE A 28 -16.44 -2.33 12.92
CA PHE A 28 -15.58 -2.41 11.75
C PHE A 28 -15.59 -1.06 11.04
N ARG A 29 -14.66 -0.17 11.41
CA ARG A 29 -14.12 0.84 10.49
C ARG A 29 -13.27 0.11 9.45
N GLY A 30 -13.92 -0.75 8.68
CA GLY A 30 -13.37 -1.33 7.48
C GLY A 30 -13.11 -0.21 6.49
N THR A 31 -12.04 -0.36 5.75
CA THR A 31 -11.74 0.33 4.50
C THR A 31 -13.00 0.41 3.62
N GLN A 32 -13.78 1.47 3.77
CA GLN A 32 -14.83 1.81 2.81
C GLN A 32 -14.13 2.30 1.54
N LEU A 33 -13.98 1.37 0.61
CA LEU A 33 -14.06 1.71 -0.81
C LEU A 33 -15.44 2.34 -1.03
N THR A 34 -15.45 3.43 -1.81
CA THR A 34 -16.63 4.15 -2.30
C THR A 34 -17.52 4.80 -1.24
N ASP A 35 -17.17 6.02 -0.81
CA ASP A 35 -18.15 7.02 -0.40
C ASP A 35 -17.87 8.34 -1.18
N PRO A 36 -18.85 8.99 -1.83
CA PRO A 36 -18.62 10.16 -2.70
C PRO A 36 -18.42 11.47 -1.93
N PHE A 37 -18.50 11.45 -0.60
CA PHE A 37 -18.40 12.66 0.21
C PHE A 37 -17.03 12.73 0.90
N PRO A 38 -16.30 13.84 0.81
CA PRO A 38 -15.08 14.02 1.55
C PRO A 38 -15.45 14.19 3.02
N ASN A 39 -15.42 13.09 3.79
CA ASN A 39 -15.31 13.19 5.23
C ASN A 39 -14.06 14.06 5.54
N PRO A 40 -14.11 14.92 6.58
CA PRO A 40 -12.97 15.73 6.97
C PRO A 40 -11.78 14.79 7.15
N ILE A 41 -10.65 15.18 6.56
CA ILE A 41 -9.39 14.42 6.59
C ILE A 41 -9.16 14.02 8.05
N ASP A 42 -9.29 12.72 8.30
CA ASP A 42 -8.90 12.12 9.56
C ASP A 42 -7.38 12.27 9.65
N GLU A 43 -6.92 13.37 10.25
CA GLU A 43 -5.50 13.72 10.46
C GLU A 43 -4.72 12.57 11.15
N SER A 44 -5.43 11.60 11.73
CA SER A 44 -4.86 10.42 12.38
C SER A 44 -4.16 9.44 11.44
N ARG A 45 -4.34 9.55 10.12
CA ARG A 45 -3.58 8.73 9.13
C ARG A 45 -2.50 9.53 8.42
N CYS A 46 -1.74 10.32 9.17
CA CYS A 46 -0.53 10.95 8.68
C CYS A 46 0.49 9.86 8.27
N ILE A 47 0.51 9.48 6.99
CA ILE A 47 1.46 8.49 6.50
C ILE A 47 2.78 9.21 6.24
N PHE A 48 3.73 9.08 7.16
CA PHE A 48 5.09 9.55 6.97
C PHE A 48 5.76 8.88 5.76
N ASN A 49 6.56 9.66 5.03
CA ASN A 49 7.37 9.17 3.92
C ASN A 49 8.79 8.85 4.40
N LEU A 50 8.97 7.65 4.93
CA LEU A 50 10.25 7.18 5.47
C LEU A 50 11.40 7.19 4.44
N ASN A 51 11.09 7.06 3.14
CA ASN A 51 12.08 7.12 2.07
C ASN A 51 12.67 8.53 1.86
N LYS A 52 11.97 9.57 2.35
CA LYS A 52 12.41 10.97 2.26
C LYS A 52 12.76 11.58 3.63
N ALA A 53 12.88 10.74 4.66
CA ALA A 53 13.24 11.18 5.99
C ALA A 53 14.68 11.70 6.01
N ASP A 54 14.90 12.83 6.69
CA ASP A 54 16.24 13.27 7.09
C ASP A 54 16.65 12.53 8.37
N TRP A 55 17.11 11.29 8.19
CA TRP A 55 17.54 10.43 9.30
C TRP A 55 18.68 11.02 10.14
N PRO A 56 19.70 11.67 9.56
CA PRO A 56 20.73 12.35 10.36
C PRO A 56 20.15 13.41 11.31
N SER A 57 19.31 14.32 10.82
CA SER A 57 18.72 15.37 11.67
C SER A 57 17.74 14.80 12.69
N TYR A 58 16.91 13.82 12.29
CA TYR A 58 16.01 13.09 13.18
C TYR A 58 16.77 12.46 14.35
N SER A 59 17.81 11.70 14.05
CA SER A 59 18.60 10.97 15.05
C SER A 59 19.31 11.93 16.00
N ARG A 60 19.86 13.03 15.46
CA ARG A 60 20.51 14.07 16.25
C ARG A 60 19.53 14.73 17.22
N LEU A 61 18.32 15.09 16.77
CA LEU A 61 17.31 15.70 17.64
C LEU A 61 16.94 14.76 18.79
N ILE A 62 16.73 13.48 18.50
CA ILE A 62 16.44 12.48 19.52
C ILE A 62 17.58 12.36 20.52
N GLN A 63 18.83 12.23 20.07
CA GLN A 63 19.99 12.14 20.97
C GLN A 63 20.14 13.37 21.88
N CYS A 64 19.96 14.57 21.33
CA CYS A 64 20.00 15.80 22.12
C CYS A 64 18.85 15.85 23.15
N SER A 65 17.66 15.35 22.78
CA SER A 65 16.47 15.43 23.62
C SER A 65 16.38 14.32 24.67
N ILE A 66 16.96 13.14 24.43
CA ILE A 66 17.00 12.07 25.43
C ILE A 66 17.87 12.47 26.61
N SER A 67 18.96 13.19 26.35
CA SER A 67 19.87 13.68 27.41
C SER A 67 19.21 14.63 28.40
N SER A 68 18.05 15.21 28.07
CA SER A 68 17.29 16.08 28.98
C SER A 68 16.22 15.34 29.78
N ILE A 69 16.03 14.03 29.58
CA ILE A 69 15.08 13.22 30.35
C ILE A 69 15.65 12.97 31.75
N PRO A 70 14.98 13.41 32.83
CA PRO A 70 15.41 13.14 34.20
C PRO A 70 15.49 11.64 34.50
N SER A 71 16.57 11.21 35.15
CA SER A 71 16.82 9.80 35.49
C SER A 71 15.88 9.25 36.58
N ASN A 72 15.18 10.14 37.29
CA ASN A 72 14.32 9.85 38.43
C ASN A 72 12.83 9.77 38.07
N LEU A 73 12.47 9.79 36.77
CA LEU A 73 11.11 9.62 36.32
C LEU A 73 10.63 8.16 36.47
N LEU A 74 9.34 8.00 36.77
CA LEU A 74 8.67 6.71 36.65
C LEU A 74 8.77 6.20 35.21
N LEU A 75 8.86 4.89 35.04
CA LEU A 75 9.05 4.26 33.73
C LEU A 75 7.97 4.67 32.71
N SER A 76 6.71 4.79 33.15
CA SER A 76 5.59 5.24 32.32
C SER A 76 5.80 6.66 31.78
N ASP A 77 6.32 7.55 32.62
CA ASP A 77 6.50 8.96 32.30
C ASP A 77 7.72 9.16 31.41
N SER A 78 8.79 8.39 31.65
CA SER A 78 9.97 8.29 30.77
C SER A 78 9.58 7.81 29.37
N PHE A 79 8.75 6.75 29.29
CA PHE A 79 8.27 6.23 28.01
C PHE A 79 7.36 7.22 27.27
N SER A 80 6.45 7.87 27.99
CA SER A 80 5.57 8.92 27.45
C SER A 80 6.39 10.09 26.90
N THR A 81 7.42 10.51 27.63
CA THR A 81 8.32 11.60 27.22
C THR A 81 9.11 11.22 25.97
N LEU A 82 9.70 10.02 25.94
CA LEU A 82 10.41 9.50 24.77
C LEU A 82 9.51 9.43 23.53
N SER A 83 8.27 8.96 23.70
CA SER A 83 7.29 8.87 22.62
C SER A 83 6.97 10.25 22.04
N LYS A 84 6.82 11.26 22.89
CA LYS A 84 6.61 12.66 22.45
C LYS A 84 7.81 13.23 21.72
N ILE A 85 9.03 12.93 22.17
CA ILE A 85 10.27 13.32 21.49
C ILE A 85 10.32 12.69 20.10
N ALA A 86 10.06 11.38 20.00
CA ALA A 86 10.07 10.66 18.73
C ALA A 86 9.00 11.18 17.76
N ASP A 87 7.79 11.46 18.24
CA ASP A 87 6.70 12.04 17.45
C ASP A 87 7.02 13.46 16.96
N SER A 88 7.56 14.31 17.83
CA SER A 88 8.02 15.67 17.46
C SER A 88 9.13 15.63 16.41
N ALA A 89 10.12 14.75 16.60
CA ALA A 89 11.20 14.55 15.64
C ALA A 89 10.67 14.09 14.28
N ALA A 90 9.72 13.16 14.28
CA ALA A 90 9.11 12.64 13.06
C ALA A 90 8.36 13.75 12.31
N LYS A 91 7.57 14.57 13.02
CA LYS A 91 6.85 15.71 12.44
C LYS A 91 7.77 16.75 11.81
N GLN A 92 8.97 16.94 12.34
CA GLN A 92 9.94 17.93 11.82
C GLN A 92 10.76 17.40 10.64
N TYR A 93 11.23 16.14 10.72
CA TYR A 93 12.25 15.63 9.79
C TYR A 93 11.77 14.53 8.86
N ILE A 94 10.52 14.08 9.00
CA ILE A 94 9.93 13.10 8.11
C ILE A 94 8.76 13.74 7.36
N PRO A 95 8.92 14.00 6.05
CA PRO A 95 7.85 14.56 5.24
C PRO A 95 6.63 13.64 5.25
N VAL A 96 5.43 14.22 5.28
CA VAL A 96 4.18 13.48 5.12
C VAL A 96 4.00 13.11 3.64
N LYS A 97 3.53 11.88 3.36
CA LYS A 97 3.11 11.51 2.01
C LYS A 97 1.95 12.44 1.63
N LYS A 98 2.14 13.20 0.55
CA LYS A 98 1.01 13.91 -0.06
C LYS A 98 -0.03 12.86 -0.43
N SER A 99 -1.24 13.01 0.10
CA SER A 99 -2.39 12.23 -0.38
C SER A 99 -2.50 12.51 -1.87
N ASN A 100 -2.11 11.53 -2.68
CA ASN A 100 -2.27 11.64 -4.10
C ASN A 100 -3.69 11.12 -4.38
N PRO A 101 -4.65 11.95 -4.81
CA PRO A 101 -6.02 11.47 -5.04
C PRO A 101 -6.07 10.39 -6.15
N LYS A 102 -4.99 10.27 -6.95
CA LYS A 102 -4.71 9.15 -7.84
C LYS A 102 -4.01 8.01 -7.10
N ILE A 103 -4.59 7.51 -6.01
CA ILE A 103 -4.19 6.22 -5.47
C ILE A 103 -4.80 5.18 -6.40
N PHE A 104 -4.00 4.70 -7.35
CA PHE A 104 -4.25 3.37 -7.88
C PHE A 104 -4.35 2.43 -6.67
N SER A 105 -5.36 1.58 -6.65
CA SER A 105 -5.50 0.56 -5.62
C SER A 105 -4.15 -0.11 -5.39
N SER A 106 -3.76 -0.27 -4.12
CA SER A 106 -2.58 -1.07 -3.76
C SER A 106 -2.63 -2.37 -4.56
N SER A 107 -1.51 -2.74 -5.18
CA SER A 107 -1.43 -4.00 -5.91
C SER A 107 -1.94 -5.14 -5.01
N PRO A 108 -2.70 -6.10 -5.56
CA PRO A 108 -3.19 -7.23 -4.78
C PRO A 108 -2.05 -7.92 -4.01
N PRO A 109 -2.32 -8.55 -2.86
CA PRO A 109 -1.29 -9.15 -2.01
C PRO A 109 -0.49 -10.27 -2.70
N TRP A 110 -1.05 -10.88 -3.75
CA TRP A 110 -0.38 -11.88 -4.59
C TRP A 110 0.46 -11.28 -5.73
N TRP A 111 0.41 -9.95 -5.92
CA TRP A 111 1.12 -9.25 -6.97
C TRP A 111 2.56 -8.93 -6.52
N ASN A 112 3.53 -9.56 -7.17
CA ASN A 112 4.95 -9.35 -6.87
C ASN A 112 5.70 -8.67 -8.04
N SER A 113 7.01 -8.49 -7.88
CA SER A 113 7.86 -7.89 -8.92
C SER A 113 7.81 -8.69 -10.23
N SER A 114 7.82 -10.01 -10.16
CA SER A 114 7.70 -10.88 -11.34
C SER A 114 6.39 -10.66 -12.09
N CYS A 115 5.25 -10.53 -11.40
CA CYS A 115 3.98 -10.17 -12.04
C CYS A 115 4.07 -8.83 -12.79
N THR A 116 4.70 -7.84 -12.17
CA THR A 116 4.91 -6.51 -12.77
C THR A 116 5.79 -6.60 -14.02
N ASP A 117 6.87 -7.37 -13.95
CA ASP A 117 7.85 -7.49 -15.03
C ASP A 117 7.28 -8.26 -16.23
N THR A 118 6.48 -9.29 -16.00
CA THR A 118 5.78 -10.03 -17.06
C THR A 118 4.81 -9.12 -17.81
N ILE A 119 3.97 -8.34 -17.11
CA ILE A 119 3.03 -7.40 -17.74
C ILE A 119 3.76 -6.30 -18.51
N LYS A 120 4.85 -5.76 -17.95
CA LYS A 120 5.70 -4.76 -18.64
C LYS A 120 6.31 -5.33 -19.91
N THR A 121 6.86 -6.54 -19.84
CA THR A 121 7.50 -7.22 -20.96
C THR A 121 6.50 -7.48 -22.09
N GLY A 122 5.33 -8.04 -21.77
CA GLY A 122 4.26 -8.26 -22.75
C GLY A 122 3.79 -6.96 -23.40
N SER A 123 3.58 -5.90 -22.60
CA SER A 123 3.22 -4.58 -23.11
C SER A 123 4.28 -3.99 -24.04
N GLN A 124 5.56 -4.20 -23.73
CA GLN A 124 6.67 -3.71 -24.55
C GLN A 124 6.76 -4.47 -25.88
N LEU A 125 6.69 -5.80 -25.85
CA LEU A 125 6.70 -6.64 -27.05
C LEU A 125 5.51 -6.32 -27.97
N PHE A 126 4.32 -6.10 -27.39
CA PHE A 126 3.14 -5.67 -28.14
C PHE A 126 3.38 -4.32 -28.84
N LYS A 127 3.94 -3.33 -28.14
CA LYS A 127 4.29 -2.03 -28.73
C LYS A 127 5.31 -2.16 -29.84
N THR A 128 6.32 -3.01 -29.67
CA THR A 128 7.33 -3.28 -30.70
C THR A 128 6.68 -3.88 -31.95
N PHE A 129 5.90 -4.96 -31.80
CA PHE A 129 5.15 -5.58 -32.90
C PHE A 129 4.24 -4.57 -33.62
N ARG A 130 3.49 -3.75 -32.86
CA ARG A 130 2.61 -2.72 -33.45
C ARG A 130 3.36 -1.67 -34.26
N ARG A 131 4.62 -1.40 -33.93
CA ARG A 131 5.47 -0.44 -34.64
C ARG A 131 6.19 -1.05 -35.84
N SER A 132 6.68 -2.28 -35.71
CA SER A 132 7.47 -2.94 -36.75
C SER A 132 6.61 -3.68 -37.79
N GLY A 133 5.44 -4.19 -37.39
CA GLY A 133 4.60 -5.07 -38.21
C GLY A 133 5.24 -6.43 -38.55
N SER A 134 6.37 -6.77 -37.93
CA SER A 134 7.15 -7.95 -38.31
C SER A 134 6.62 -9.23 -37.67
N MET A 135 6.69 -10.33 -38.43
CA MET A 135 6.29 -11.66 -37.96
C MET A 135 7.15 -12.16 -36.79
N ILE A 136 8.44 -11.80 -36.74
CA ILE A 136 9.31 -12.19 -35.62
C ILE A 136 8.86 -11.52 -34.32
N ASP A 137 8.46 -10.26 -34.39
CA ASP A 137 7.99 -9.51 -33.22
C ASP A 137 6.62 -9.99 -32.77
N PHE A 138 5.78 -10.43 -33.72
CA PHE A 138 4.53 -11.11 -33.42
C PHE A 138 4.76 -12.41 -32.64
N LEU A 139 5.67 -13.27 -33.10
CA LEU A 139 6.00 -14.53 -32.41
C LEU A 139 6.59 -14.27 -31.02
N ASN A 140 7.45 -13.27 -30.87
CA ASN A 140 8.00 -12.87 -29.57
C ASN A 140 6.90 -12.43 -28.59
N TYR A 141 5.97 -11.58 -29.06
CA TYR A 141 4.81 -11.17 -28.26
C TYR A 141 3.90 -12.36 -27.91
N GLN A 142 3.61 -13.24 -28.87
CA GLN A 142 2.75 -14.41 -28.69
C GLN A 142 3.34 -15.38 -27.65
N ASN A 143 4.63 -15.69 -27.72
CA ASN A 143 5.30 -16.58 -26.78
C ASN A 143 5.25 -16.03 -25.33
N CYS A 144 5.41 -14.72 -25.18
CA CYS A 144 5.27 -14.07 -23.87
C CYS A 144 3.82 -14.16 -23.35
N ALA A 145 2.83 -13.96 -24.21
CA ALA A 145 1.42 -14.04 -23.85
C ALA A 145 0.97 -15.46 -23.47
N VAL A 146 1.47 -16.50 -24.15
CA VAL A 146 1.17 -17.91 -23.85
C VAL A 146 1.74 -18.33 -22.50
N THR A 147 2.95 -17.87 -22.15
CA THR A 147 3.60 -18.19 -20.87
C THR A 147 2.89 -17.53 -19.66
N THR A 148 1.99 -16.57 -19.91
CA THR A 148 1.30 -15.79 -18.88
C THR A 148 -0.16 -16.23 -18.68
N ARG A 149 -0.66 -17.19 -19.48
CA ARG A 149 -2.03 -17.71 -19.39
C ARG A 149 -2.13 -18.96 -18.52
#